data_AF-A0A453KNS0-F1
#
_entry.id   AF-A0A453KNS0-F1
#
_cell.length_a   1.000
_cell.length_b   1.000
_cell.length_c   1.000
_cell.angle_alpha   90.00
_cell.angle_beta   90.00
_cell.angle_gamma   90.00
#
_symmetry.space_group_name_H-M   'P 1'
#
loop_
_entity.id
_entity.type
_entity.pdbx_description
1 polymer ?
#
loop_
_entity_poly.entity_id
_entity_poly.type
_entity_poly.pdbx_seq_one_letter_code
_entity_poly.pdbx_strand_id
1 'polypeptide(L)'
;MPNGSLYDNLRGRKAIVQTLGWRDRAQIALEAAQGLDYLHTGCVLPIIHRDLKSHNILLGHDMVAKISDFGLSKSYINLAQSHISVTAAGTLGYIDPE
;
A
#
# COMPACT_ATOMS: atom_id res chain seq x y z
N MET A 1 -6.24 -12.30 -1.27
CA MET A 1 -6.57 -12.34 0.19
C MET A 1 -8.07 -12.53 0.36
N PRO A 2 -8.52 -13.24 1.41
CA PRO A 2 -9.93 -13.62 1.59
C PRO A 2 -10.90 -12.44 1.68
N ASN A 3 -10.49 -11.30 2.25
CA ASN A 3 -11.37 -10.16 2.43
C ASN A 3 -11.31 -9.12 1.29
N GLY A 4 -10.54 -9.38 0.24
CA GLY A 4 -10.41 -8.48 -0.91
C GLY A 4 -9.53 -7.27 -0.61
N SER A 5 -9.73 -6.17 -1.35
CA SER A 5 -8.99 -4.92 -1.14
C SER A 5 -9.66 -4.02 -0.10
N LEU A 6 -8.91 -3.07 0.46
CA LEU A 6 -9.45 -2.02 1.30
C LEU A 6 -10.47 -1.16 0.53
N TYR A 7 -10.26 -0.95 -0.77
CA TYR A 7 -11.23 -0.25 -1.62
C TYR A 7 -12.60 -0.94 -1.60
N ASP A 8 -12.65 -2.26 -1.74
CA ASP A 8 -13.90 -3.04 -1.73
C ASP A 8 -14.66 -2.88 -0.40
N ASN A 9 -13.92 -2.77 0.70
CA ASN A 9 -14.45 -2.63 2.06
C ASN A 9 -14.83 -1.18 2.42
N LEU A 10 -14.41 -0.19 1.63
CA LEU A 10 -14.78 1.22 1.81
C LEU A 10 -15.87 1.70 0.85
N ARG A 11 -15.88 1.23 -0.40
CA ARG A 11 -16.77 1.74 -1.46
C ARG A 11 -17.45 0.65 -2.32
N GLY A 12 -17.20 -0.64 -2.05
CA GLY A 12 -17.84 -1.75 -2.76
C GLY A 12 -19.11 -2.28 -2.08
N ARG A 13 -19.72 -3.33 -2.66
CA ARG A 13 -20.89 -4.02 -2.08
C ARG A 13 -20.65 -4.50 -0.64
N LYS A 14 -19.39 -4.82 -0.29
CA LYS A 14 -19.01 -5.22 1.07
C LYS A 14 -19.19 -4.10 2.09
N ALA A 15 -18.95 -2.84 1.70
CA ALA A 15 -19.16 -1.69 2.60
C ALA A 15 -20.63 -1.53 3.04
N ILE A 16 -21.58 -2.03 2.24
CA ILE A 16 -23.02 -2.01 2.54
C ILE A 16 -23.36 -3.09 3.57
N VAL A 17 -22.69 -4.24 3.52
CA VAL A 17 -22.95 -5.41 4.38
C VAL A 17 -22.19 -5.33 5.70
N GLN A 18 -20.96 -4.80 5.67
CA GLN A 18 -20.08 -4.70 6.82
C GLN A 18 -19.26 -3.42 6.72
N THR A 19 -19.62 -2.43 7.53
CA THR A 19 -18.94 -1.15 7.59
C THR A 19 -17.71 -1.25 8.48
N LEU A 20 -16.53 -0.87 7.95
CA LEU A 20 -15.33 -0.76 8.78
C LEU A 20 -15.52 0.33 9.83
N GLY A 21 -15.41 -0.05 11.10
CA GLY A 21 -15.41 0.88 12.22
C GLY A 21 -14.15 1.74 12.22
N TRP A 22 -14.16 2.85 12.97
CA TRP A 22 -13.00 3.73 13.06
C TRP A 22 -11.75 3.01 13.57
N ARG A 23 -11.90 2.16 14.60
CA ARG A 23 -10.79 1.37 15.16
C ARG A 23 -10.17 0.46 14.10
N ASP A 24 -10.98 -0.23 13.30
CA ASP A 24 -10.48 -1.13 12.25
C ASP A 24 -9.73 -0.34 11.18
N ARG A 25 -10.25 0.83 10.78
CA ARG A 25 -9.58 1.71 9.81
C ARG A 25 -8.24 2.21 10.32
N ALA A 26 -8.17 2.61 11.58
CA ALA A 26 -6.93 3.04 12.22
C ALA A 26 -5.90 1.90 12.28
N GLN A 27 -6.34 0.68 12.61
CA GLN A 27 -5.50 -0.51 12.62
C GLN A 27 -4.97 -0.84 11.22
N ILE A 28 -5.83 -0.84 10.20
CA ILE A 28 -5.45 -1.07 8.80
C ILE A 28 -4.45 -0.01 8.32
N ALA A 29 -4.65 1.26 8.69
CA ALA A 29 -3.73 2.33 8.34
C ALA A 29 -2.35 2.14 9.00
N LEU A 30 -2.33 1.74 10.28
CA LEU A 30 -1.09 1.43 10.99
C LEU A 30 -0.34 0.27 10.34
N GLU A 31 -1.03 -0.83 10.03
CA GLU A 31 -0.44 -2.02 9.40
C GLU A 31 0.09 -1.72 7.99
N ALA A 32 -0.65 -0.94 7.21
CA ALA A 32 -0.18 -0.48 5.90
C ALA A 32 1.06 0.42 6.04
N ALA A 33 1.09 1.32 7.03
CA ALA A 33 2.25 2.18 7.28
C ALA A 33 3.48 1.36 7.73
N GLN A 34 3.30 0.34 8.58
CA GLN A 34 4.36 -0.58 8.98
C GLN A 34 4.92 -1.37 7.79
N GLY A 35 4.04 -1.86 6.91
CA GLY A 35 4.46 -2.51 5.67
C GLY A 35 5.27 -1.56 4.77
N LEU A 36 4.83 -0.30 4.65
CA LEU A 36 5.54 0.71 3.85
C LEU A 36 6.89 1.10 4.46
N ASP A 37 6.95 1.26 5.78
CA ASP A 37 8.20 1.50 6.50
C ASP A 37 9.19 0.36 6.27
N TYR A 38 8.74 -0.90 6.40
CA TYR A 38 9.59 -2.05 6.11
C TYR A 38 10.16 -2.05 4.68
N LEU A 39 9.37 -1.64 3.68
CA LEU A 39 9.86 -1.52 2.31
C LEU A 39 10.94 -0.43 2.18
N HIS A 40 10.79 0.68 2.89
CA HIS A 40 11.70 1.83 2.78
C HIS A 40 12.97 1.68 3.64
N THR A 41 12.87 1.08 4.82
CA THR A 41 13.93 1.11 5.84
C THR A 41 14.38 -0.28 6.28
N GLY A 42 13.49 -1.28 6.19
CA GLY A 42 13.76 -2.66 6.64
C GLY A 42 14.43 -3.56 5.59
N CYS A 43 14.32 -3.21 4.31
CA CYS A 43 14.96 -3.96 3.22
C CYS A 43 16.44 -3.59 3.07
N VAL A 44 17.27 -4.55 2.63
CA VAL A 44 18.72 -4.33 2.37
C VAL A 44 18.95 -3.16 1.42
N LEU A 45 18.12 -3.05 0.38
CA LEU A 45 18.02 -1.87 -0.46
C LEU A 45 16.56 -1.39 -0.40
N PRO A 46 16.32 -0.09 -0.16
CA PRO A 46 14.97 0.45 -0.11
C PRO A 46 14.16 0.12 -1.36
N ILE A 47 12.88 -0.20 -1.17
CA ILE A 47 11.93 -0.51 -2.24
C ILE A 47 10.84 0.57 -2.26
N ILE A 48 10.77 1.33 -3.35
CA ILE A 48 9.69 2.28 -3.60
C ILE A 48 8.54 1.54 -4.27
N HIS A 49 7.37 1.51 -3.63
CA HIS A 49 6.19 0.80 -4.16
C HIS A 49 5.65 1.42 -5.47
N ARG A 50 5.60 2.75 -5.52
CA ARG A 50 5.10 3.61 -6.63
C ARG A 50 3.61 3.51 -7.00
N ASP A 51 2.86 2.55 -6.48
CA ASP A 51 1.39 2.49 -6.70
C ASP A 51 0.62 2.16 -5.42
N LEU A 52 0.93 2.85 -4.32
CA LEU A 52 0.24 2.62 -3.05
C LEU A 52 -1.12 3.33 -3.05
N LYS A 53 -2.20 2.54 -2.94
CA LYS A 53 -3.60 2.98 -2.95
C LYS A 53 -4.48 1.95 -2.26
N SER A 54 -5.73 2.32 -1.95
CA SER A 54 -6.70 1.42 -1.29
C SER A 54 -6.99 0.12 -2.04
N HIS A 55 -6.84 0.10 -3.37
CA HIS A 55 -6.97 -1.12 -4.17
C HIS A 55 -5.80 -2.10 -3.94
N ASN A 56 -4.63 -1.57 -3.60
CA ASN A 56 -3.38 -2.31 -3.44
C ASN A 56 -3.07 -2.63 -1.97
N ILE A 57 -4.00 -2.33 -1.06
CA ILE A 57 -4.00 -2.82 0.32
C ILE A 57 -5.01 -3.97 0.39
N LEU A 58 -4.54 -5.19 0.58
CA LEU A 58 -5.39 -6.37 0.70
C LEU A 58 -5.63 -6.73 2.16
N LEU A 59 -6.83 -7.21 2.46
CA LEU A 59 -7.23 -7.60 3.81
C LEU A 59 -7.24 -9.13 3.93
N GLY A 60 -6.34 -9.64 4.77
CA GLY A 60 -6.17 -11.06 5.09
C GLY A 60 -7.25 -11.60 6.03
N HIS A 61 -7.02 -12.79 6.58
CA HIS A 61 -7.81 -13.27 7.72
C HIS A 61 -7.68 -12.27 8.89
N ASP A 62 -8.73 -12.16 9.70
CA ASP A 62 -8.82 -11.22 10.83
C ASP A 62 -8.60 -9.74 10.44
N MET A 63 -8.87 -9.39 9.18
CA MET A 63 -8.77 -8.03 8.65
C MET A 63 -7.35 -7.43 8.65
N VAL A 64 -6.32 -8.26 8.79
CA VAL A 64 -4.92 -7.82 8.73
C VAL A 64 -4.57 -7.28 7.35
N ALA A 65 -4.09 -6.04 7.29
CA ALA A 65 -3.73 -5.34 6.07
C ALA A 65 -2.35 -5.76 5.54
N LYS A 66 -2.25 -5.96 4.23
CA LYS A 66 -0.98 -6.22 3.53
C LYS A 66 -0.90 -5.41 2.24
N ILE A 67 0.25 -4.80 2.00
CA ILE A 67 0.56 -4.15 0.72
C ILE A 67 0.70 -5.21 -0.37
N SER A 68 0.22 -4.91 -1.57
CA SER A 68 0.21 -5.78 -2.75
C SER A 68 0.45 -4.98 -4.03
N ASP A 69 0.63 -5.70 -5.14
CA ASP A 69 0.87 -5.15 -6.47
C ASP A 69 2.17 -4.32 -6.58
N PHE A 70 3.28 -5.05 -6.54
CA PHE A 70 4.62 -4.52 -6.71
C PHE A 70 5.01 -4.37 -8.20
N GLY A 71 4.06 -4.43 -9.14
CA GLY A 71 4.35 -4.41 -10.57
C GLY A 71 5.05 -3.14 -11.05
N LEU A 72 4.86 -2.04 -10.33
CA LEU A 72 5.52 -0.77 -10.58
C LEU A 72 6.70 -0.50 -9.64
N SER A 73 7.01 -1.38 -8.70
CA SER A 73 8.02 -1.10 -7.66
C SER A 73 9.43 -0.98 -8.22
N LYS A 74 10.27 -0.21 -7.52
CA LYS A 74 11.68 0.00 -7.85
C LYS A 74 12.53 -0.09 -6.60
N SER A 75 13.64 -0.82 -6.67
CA SER A 75 14.64 -0.84 -5.61
C SER A 75 15.79 0.11 -5.94
N TYR A 76 16.43 0.63 -4.91
CA TYR A 76 17.71 1.32 -5.04
C TYR A 76 18.78 0.31 -5.52
N ILE A 77 19.80 0.79 -6.21
CA ILE A 77 20.95 -0.01 -6.68
C ILE A 77 22.03 -0.07 -5.59
N ASN A 78 22.13 0.98 -4.78
CA ASN A 78 23.00 1.05 -3.60
C ASN A 78 22.45 2.07 -2.59
N LEU A 79 23.00 2.05 -1.37
CA LEU A 79 22.57 2.92 -0.26
C LEU A 79 22.96 4.40 -0.40
N ALA A 80 23.83 4.74 -1.36
CA ALA A 80 24.26 6.13 -1.58
C ALA A 80 23.31 6.91 -2.50
N GLN A 81 22.38 6.22 -3.18
CA GLN A 81 21.36 6.85 -4.00
C GLN A 81 20.36 7.62 -3.14
N SER A 82 20.05 8.86 -3.56
CA SER A 82 19.00 9.69 -2.95
C SER A 82 17.69 9.71 -3.75
N HIS A 83 17.74 9.27 -5.01
CA HIS A 83 16.60 9.26 -5.92
C HIS A 83 16.77 8.18 -7.00
N ILE A 84 15.67 7.84 -7.67
CA ILE A 84 15.65 6.94 -8.83
C ILE A 84 15.04 7.69 -10.01
N SER A 85 15.84 7.97 -11.06
CA SER A 85 15.34 8.59 -12.29
C SER A 85 14.55 7.56 -13.11
N VAL A 86 13.21 7.63 -13.02
CA VAL A 86 12.28 6.77 -13.76
C VAL A 86 11.12 7.59 -14.29
N THR A 87 10.48 7.11 -15.37
CA THR A 87 9.22 7.68 -15.85
C THR A 87 8.17 7.63 -14.74
N ALA A 88 7.40 8.72 -14.62
CA ALA A 88 6.24 8.80 -13.75
C ALA A 88 5.33 7.60 -13.98
N ALA A 89 4.94 6.95 -12.89
CA ALA A 89 4.09 5.78 -12.89
C ALA A 89 3.27 5.75 -11.60
N GLY A 90 2.11 5.11 -11.66
CA GLY A 90 1.18 5.02 -10.55
C GLY A 90 -0.23 5.37 -11.01
N THR A 91 -1.12 5.53 -10.04
CA THR A 91 -2.54 5.85 -10.30
C THR A 91 -2.78 7.34 -10.20
N LEU A 92 -3.47 7.92 -11.19
CA LEU A 92 -3.90 9.32 -11.14
C LEU A 92 -4.68 9.61 -9.85
N GLY A 93 -4.32 10.71 -9.17
CA GLY A 93 -4.83 11.08 -7.85
C GLY A 93 -4.04 10.50 -6.65
N TYR A 94 -3.07 9.60 -6.90
CA TYR A 94 -2.13 9.09 -5.90
C TYR A 94 -0.66 9.38 -6.23
N ILE A 95 -0.38 9.86 -7.44
CA ILE A 95 0.97 10.24 -7.88
C ILE A 95 1.37 11.56 -7.20
N ASP A 96 2.61 11.61 -6.71
CA ASP A 96 3.23 12.81 -6.15
C ASP A 96 3.40 13.90 -7.23
N PRO A 97 3.16 15.19 -6.95
CA PRO A 97 3.33 16.27 -7.92
C PRO A 97 4.78 16.57 -8.34
N GLU A 98 5.79 16.14 -7.58
CA GLU A 98 7.22 16.38 -7.85
C GLU A 98 7.79 15.44 -8.94
#